data_AF-A0A1Z5JFA6-F1
#
_entry.id   AF-A0A1Z5JFA6-F1
#
_cell.length_a   1.000
_cell.length_b   1.000
_cell.length_c   1.000
_cell.angle_alpha   90.00
_cell.angle_beta   90.00
_cell.angle_gamma   90.00
#
_symmetry.space_group_name_H-M   'P 1'
#
loop_
_entity.id
_entity.type
_entity.pdbx_description
1 polymer ?
#
loop_
_entity_poly.entity_id
_entity_poly.type
_entity_poly.pdbx_seq_one_letter_code
_entity_poly.pdbx_strand_id
1 'polypeptide(L)'
;MKVSGYHYCMFVSMTLFAVNARAQDNLCAEGYIMDDLCVQRGTLLDPAGTPTFVNPAVHTVHCLIDVDACRDSGFHILQDPTSEGGEYSIAYTFTDDANAMLIDLMKAEGSCTNGCTGTAVDNFRIGVKGTTQEVDGVIKFEASESAYISADAIGTYCEEGTPEESPVTSAPVATTPVENPVTSAPVVTPVENPVATEPPVVTPVENPVVTEPAESPVSSPVSSGTLTHGRIAAMIFALVAAVM
;
A
#
# COMPACT_ATOMS: atom_id res chain seq x y z
N MET A 1 0.15 46.23 -63.12
CA MET A 1 -0.29 44.90 -62.64
C MET A 1 0.02 44.85 -61.14
N LYS A 2 -1.01 44.77 -60.31
CA LYS A 2 -0.93 44.80 -58.83
C LYS A 2 -1.16 43.37 -58.36
N VAL A 3 -0.19 42.77 -57.68
CA VAL A 3 -0.36 41.46 -57.03
C VAL A 3 -0.24 41.71 -55.54
N SER A 4 -1.38 41.65 -54.85
CA SER A 4 -1.53 41.88 -53.42
C SER A 4 -1.33 40.54 -52.70
N GLY A 5 -0.25 40.43 -51.91
CA GLY A 5 0.05 39.25 -51.10
C GLY A 5 -0.80 39.24 -49.82
N TYR A 6 -1.70 38.27 -49.72
CA TYR A 6 -2.46 37.99 -48.50
C TYR A 6 -1.55 37.34 -47.46
N HIS A 7 -1.27 38.04 -46.36
CA HIS A 7 -0.70 37.43 -45.15
C HIS A 7 -1.83 36.71 -44.40
N TYR A 8 -1.75 35.39 -44.35
CA TYR A 8 -2.63 34.55 -43.53
C TYR A 8 -2.07 34.55 -42.11
N CYS A 9 -2.68 35.34 -41.21
CA CYS A 9 -2.37 35.29 -39.79
C CYS A 9 -3.12 34.09 -39.20
N MET A 10 -2.48 32.92 -39.13
CA MET A 10 -3.00 31.76 -38.42
C MET A 10 -3.00 32.07 -36.91
N PHE A 11 -4.16 32.47 -36.38
CA PHE A 11 -4.41 32.46 -34.94
C PHE A 11 -4.59 31.00 -34.50
N VAL A 12 -3.52 30.40 -33.98
CA VAL A 12 -3.60 29.12 -33.25
C VAL A 12 -4.30 29.44 -31.93
N SER A 13 -5.60 29.13 -31.86
CA SER A 13 -6.39 29.20 -30.63
C SER A 13 -5.92 28.10 -29.70
N MET A 14 -5.03 28.47 -28.77
CA MET A 14 -4.56 27.62 -27.69
C MET A 14 -5.71 27.44 -26.68
N THR A 15 -6.51 26.38 -26.86
CA THR A 15 -7.58 26.03 -25.93
C THR A 15 -6.95 25.54 -24.63
N LEU A 16 -6.94 26.41 -23.62
CA LEU A 16 -6.57 26.06 -22.25
C LEU A 16 -7.64 25.09 -21.72
N PHE A 17 -7.33 23.80 -21.61
CA PHE A 17 -8.12 22.90 -20.79
C PHE A 17 -7.79 23.22 -19.33
N ALA A 18 -8.65 24.02 -18.69
CA ALA A 18 -8.65 24.14 -17.25
C ALA A 18 -9.12 22.79 -16.68
N VAL A 19 -8.16 21.90 -16.39
CA VAL A 19 -8.42 20.74 -15.55
C VAL A 19 -8.77 21.32 -14.17
N ASN A 20 -10.02 21.13 -13.75
CA ASN A 20 -10.40 21.36 -12.36
C ASN A 20 -9.57 20.37 -11.53
N ALA A 21 -8.46 20.85 -10.98
CA ALA A 21 -7.78 20.15 -9.90
C ALA A 21 -8.76 20.12 -8.72
N ARG A 22 -9.54 19.04 -8.62
CA ARG A 22 -10.05 18.64 -7.32
C ARG A 22 -8.82 18.49 -6.44
N ALA A 23 -8.81 19.13 -5.28
CA ALA A 23 -7.81 18.85 -4.27
C ALA A 23 -7.78 17.33 -4.11
N GLN A 24 -6.73 16.69 -4.60
CA GLN A 24 -6.53 15.28 -4.34
C GLN A 24 -6.08 15.25 -2.90
N ASP A 25 -6.93 14.69 -2.03
CA ASP A 25 -6.56 14.40 -0.67
C ASP A 25 -5.29 13.54 -0.76
N ASN A 26 -4.16 14.05 -0.25
CA ASN A 26 -2.97 13.24 -0.10
C ASN A 26 -3.32 12.21 0.97
N LEU A 27 -3.57 10.98 0.52
CA LEU A 27 -3.89 9.85 1.35
C LEU A 27 -2.60 9.27 1.92
N CYS A 28 -2.69 8.75 3.14
CA CYS A 28 -1.60 8.03 3.79
C CYS A 28 -2.11 6.71 4.33
N ALA A 29 -1.29 5.66 4.18
CA ALA A 29 -1.58 4.33 4.71
C ALA A 29 -0.32 3.69 5.25
N GLU A 30 -0.49 2.85 6.25
CA GLU A 30 0.56 2.01 6.81
C GLU A 30 0.04 0.59 6.94
N GLY A 31 0.91 -0.39 6.75
CA GLY A 31 0.44 -1.76 6.72
C GLY A 31 1.45 -2.78 6.23
N TYR A 32 1.00 -4.03 6.20
CA TYR A 32 1.74 -5.10 5.53
C TYR A 32 1.51 -5.04 4.04
N ILE A 33 2.55 -5.29 3.26
CA ILE A 33 2.40 -5.55 1.83
C ILE A 33 1.99 -7.00 1.60
N MET A 34 1.03 -7.18 0.72
CA MET A 34 0.47 -8.46 0.34
C MET A 34 0.31 -8.53 -1.17
N ASP A 35 0.74 -9.61 -1.80
CA ASP A 35 0.49 -9.81 -3.24
C ASP A 35 -0.95 -10.28 -3.52
N ASP A 36 -1.47 -9.92 -4.69
CA ASP A 36 -2.84 -10.23 -5.11
C ASP A 36 -3.07 -11.75 -5.23
N LEU A 37 -2.05 -12.52 -5.60
CA LEU A 37 -2.16 -13.99 -5.65
C LEU A 37 -2.44 -14.57 -4.24
N CYS A 38 -1.71 -14.16 -3.21
CA CYS A 38 -1.93 -14.59 -1.82
C CYS A 38 -3.26 -14.07 -1.26
N VAL A 39 -3.72 -12.88 -1.67
CA VAL A 39 -5.07 -12.38 -1.36
C VAL A 39 -6.13 -13.30 -1.96
N GLN A 40 -6.09 -13.53 -3.27
CA GLN A 40 -7.11 -14.30 -3.99
C GLN A 40 -7.19 -15.76 -3.52
N ARG A 41 -6.06 -16.34 -3.11
CA ARG A 41 -6.01 -17.69 -2.54
C ARG A 41 -6.56 -17.77 -1.12
N GLY A 42 -6.62 -16.66 -0.39
CA GLY A 42 -6.94 -16.61 1.04
C GLY A 42 -5.87 -17.25 1.96
N THR A 43 -4.78 -17.76 1.37
CA THR A 43 -3.65 -18.35 2.11
C THR A 43 -2.33 -17.99 1.45
N LEU A 44 -1.30 -17.84 2.28
CA LEU A 44 0.07 -17.60 1.84
C LEU A 44 0.62 -18.80 1.07
N LEU A 45 1.48 -18.52 0.09
CA LEU A 45 2.21 -19.55 -0.65
C LEU A 45 3.30 -20.18 0.21
N ASP A 46 4.05 -19.36 0.94
CA ASP A 46 5.07 -19.77 1.90
C ASP A 46 5.11 -18.76 3.06
N PRO A 47 4.80 -19.18 4.31
CA PRO A 47 4.48 -20.55 4.73
C PRO A 47 3.08 -21.00 4.29
N ALA A 48 3.05 -22.11 3.53
CA ALA A 48 1.85 -22.62 2.86
C ALA A 48 0.69 -22.86 3.84
N GLY A 49 -0.50 -22.39 3.47
CA GLY A 49 -1.73 -22.63 4.23
C GLY A 49 -1.97 -21.67 5.39
N THR A 50 -1.06 -20.71 5.62
CA THR A 50 -1.29 -19.62 6.59
C THR A 50 -2.38 -18.69 6.06
N PRO A 51 -3.46 -18.40 6.82
CA PRO A 51 -4.51 -17.49 6.36
C PRO A 51 -3.98 -16.06 6.18
N THR A 52 -4.20 -15.49 5.00
CA THR A 52 -3.61 -14.22 4.54
C THR A 52 -3.89 -13.05 5.48
N PHE A 53 -5.13 -12.95 5.98
CA PHE A 53 -5.60 -11.84 6.80
C PHE A 53 -5.44 -12.05 8.31
N VAL A 54 -4.93 -13.20 8.75
CA VAL A 54 -4.77 -13.50 10.18
C VAL A 54 -3.35 -13.21 10.65
N ASN A 55 -2.35 -13.57 9.84
CA ASN A 55 -0.94 -13.38 10.19
C ASN A 55 -0.12 -12.93 8.97
N PRO A 56 -0.32 -11.72 8.46
CA PRO A 56 0.41 -11.21 7.30
C PRO A 56 1.91 -11.01 7.59
N ALA A 57 2.31 -10.92 8.85
CA ALA A 57 3.71 -10.71 9.25
C ALA A 57 4.65 -11.83 8.78
N VAL A 58 4.15 -13.05 8.60
CA VAL A 58 4.99 -14.18 8.12
C VAL A 58 5.11 -14.22 6.59
N HIS A 59 4.50 -13.27 5.88
CA HIS A 59 4.72 -13.11 4.46
C HIS A 59 6.12 -12.55 4.21
N THR A 60 7.01 -13.42 3.77
CA THR A 60 8.40 -13.04 3.57
C THR A 60 8.59 -12.18 2.32
N VAL A 61 9.63 -11.35 2.33
CA VAL A 61 10.08 -10.61 1.13
C VAL A 61 10.56 -11.57 0.03
N HIS A 62 11.03 -12.77 0.40
CA HIS A 62 11.29 -13.85 -0.56
C HIS A 62 10.04 -14.13 -1.42
N CYS A 63 8.87 -14.31 -0.81
CA CYS A 63 7.63 -14.50 -1.56
C CYS A 63 7.25 -13.27 -2.39
N LEU A 64 7.41 -12.07 -1.84
CA LEU A 64 7.02 -10.83 -2.52
C LEU A 64 7.93 -10.50 -3.73
N ILE A 65 9.18 -10.96 -3.74
CA ILE A 65 10.19 -10.57 -4.75
C ILE A 65 10.74 -11.73 -5.57
N ASP A 66 11.14 -12.84 -4.94
CA ASP A 66 11.78 -13.95 -5.64
C ASP A 66 10.77 -14.85 -6.36
N VAL A 67 9.51 -14.88 -5.93
CA VAL A 67 8.46 -15.69 -6.55
C VAL A 67 7.73 -14.86 -7.60
N ASP A 68 8.03 -15.11 -8.87
CA ASP A 68 7.47 -14.36 -10.01
C ASP A 68 5.95 -14.25 -9.97
N ALA A 69 5.24 -15.35 -9.67
CA ALA A 69 3.79 -15.36 -9.63
C ALA A 69 3.20 -14.44 -8.54
N CYS A 70 3.88 -14.29 -7.41
CA CYS A 70 3.48 -13.37 -6.35
C CYS A 70 3.82 -11.94 -6.76
N ARG A 71 5.08 -11.67 -7.12
CA ARG A 71 5.56 -10.34 -7.50
C ARG A 71 4.77 -9.73 -8.66
N ASP A 72 4.48 -10.52 -9.69
CA ASP A 72 3.86 -10.04 -10.92
C ASP A 72 2.33 -9.97 -10.82
N SER A 73 1.72 -10.44 -9.72
CA SER A 73 0.27 -10.34 -9.48
C SER A 73 -0.17 -8.93 -9.05
N GLY A 74 0.76 -8.08 -8.63
CA GLY A 74 0.49 -6.77 -8.06
C GLY A 74 0.31 -6.83 -6.54
N PHE A 75 0.28 -5.66 -5.90
CA PHE A 75 0.29 -5.57 -4.44
C PHE A 75 -0.91 -4.80 -3.88
N HIS A 76 -1.18 -5.11 -2.61
CA HIS A 76 -2.09 -4.42 -1.72
C HIS A 76 -1.36 -4.03 -0.45
N ILE A 77 -1.85 -2.98 0.21
CA ILE A 77 -1.47 -2.67 1.59
C ILE A 77 -2.62 -3.07 2.52
N LEU A 78 -2.29 -3.86 3.53
CA LEU A 78 -3.23 -4.33 4.54
C LEU A 78 -3.20 -3.44 5.78
N GLN A 79 -4.33 -2.86 6.14
CA GLN A 79 -4.47 -2.12 7.40
C GLN A 79 -4.66 -3.06 8.60
N ASP A 80 -4.24 -2.56 9.76
CA ASP A 80 -4.43 -3.24 11.04
C ASP A 80 -5.91 -3.43 11.38
N PRO A 81 -6.27 -4.52 12.08
CA PRO A 81 -7.61 -4.70 12.59
C PRO A 81 -8.00 -3.58 13.57
N THR A 82 -9.26 -3.14 13.50
CA THR A 82 -9.80 -2.09 14.39
C THR A 82 -10.17 -2.60 15.79
N SER A 83 -10.14 -3.92 15.99
CA SER A 83 -10.41 -4.59 17.25
C SER A 83 -9.34 -5.64 17.55
N GLU A 84 -9.04 -5.84 18.83
CA GLU A 84 -8.13 -6.90 19.27
C GLU A 84 -8.58 -8.27 18.76
N GLY A 85 -7.63 -9.04 18.19
CA GLY A 85 -7.92 -10.35 17.59
C GLY A 85 -8.70 -10.31 16.27
N GLY A 86 -8.93 -9.12 15.70
CA GLY A 86 -9.53 -8.97 14.38
C GLY A 86 -8.59 -9.36 13.24
N GLU A 87 -9.15 -9.52 12.05
CA GLU A 87 -8.40 -9.77 10.83
C GLU A 87 -7.94 -8.46 10.17
N TYR A 88 -6.79 -8.53 9.51
CA TYR A 88 -6.31 -7.48 8.63
C TYR A 88 -7.25 -7.35 7.42
N SER A 89 -7.26 -6.16 6.81
CA SER A 89 -8.10 -5.93 5.62
C SER A 89 -7.34 -5.10 4.59
N ILE A 90 -7.72 -5.22 3.32
CA ILE A 90 -7.13 -4.41 2.26
C ILE A 90 -7.56 -2.96 2.46
N ALA A 91 -6.59 -2.06 2.64
CA ALA A 91 -6.84 -0.63 2.61
C ALA A 91 -6.82 -0.11 1.18
N TYR A 92 -5.79 -0.47 0.41
CA TYR A 92 -5.62 -0.04 -0.96
C TYR A 92 -5.01 -1.13 -1.85
N THR A 93 -5.40 -1.10 -3.12
CA THR A 93 -4.77 -1.84 -4.22
C THR A 93 -3.94 -0.87 -5.04
N PHE A 94 -2.69 -1.22 -5.34
CA PHE A 94 -1.77 -0.31 -6.02
C PHE A 94 -1.92 -0.32 -7.55
N THR A 95 -1.60 0.82 -8.18
CA THR A 95 -1.37 0.93 -9.62
C THR A 95 -0.10 0.20 -10.03
N ASP A 96 0.12 0.02 -11.33
CA ASP A 96 1.31 -0.66 -11.84
C ASP A 96 2.59 0.15 -11.57
N ASP A 97 2.51 1.48 -11.68
CA ASP A 97 3.62 2.39 -11.36
C ASP A 97 3.95 2.35 -9.85
N ALA A 98 2.93 2.35 -8.99
CA ALA A 98 3.12 2.17 -7.56
C ALA A 98 3.69 0.77 -7.23
N ASN A 99 3.23 -0.29 -7.89
CA ASN A 99 3.79 -1.63 -7.72
C ASN A 99 5.30 -1.66 -8.05
N ALA A 100 5.72 -0.99 -9.12
CA ALA A 100 7.15 -0.89 -9.47
C ALA A 100 7.95 -0.17 -8.37
N MET A 101 7.43 0.93 -7.82
CA MET A 101 8.03 1.63 -6.68
C MET A 101 8.18 0.70 -5.45
N LEU A 102 7.15 -0.08 -5.14
CA LEU A 102 7.17 -0.98 -4.00
C LEU A 102 8.16 -2.15 -4.19
N ILE A 103 8.31 -2.65 -5.41
CA ILE A 103 9.34 -3.65 -5.74
C ILE A 103 10.73 -3.11 -5.46
N ASP A 104 11.01 -1.85 -5.84
CA ASP A 104 12.29 -1.23 -5.59
C ASP A 104 12.55 -1.04 -4.09
N LEU A 105 11.53 -0.63 -3.33
CA LEU A 105 11.60 -0.54 -1.86
C LEU A 105 11.89 -1.91 -1.24
N MET A 106 11.13 -2.95 -1.61
CA MET A 106 11.31 -4.30 -1.10
C MET A 106 12.69 -4.88 -1.46
N LYS A 107 13.25 -4.55 -2.63
CA LYS A 107 14.63 -4.92 -2.98
C LYS A 107 15.68 -4.18 -2.15
N ALA A 108 15.46 -2.90 -1.89
CA ALA A 108 16.39 -2.10 -1.11
C ALA A 108 16.47 -2.59 0.34
N GLU A 109 15.31 -2.89 0.93
CA GLU A 109 15.16 -3.16 2.37
C GLU A 109 15.13 -4.66 2.70
N GLY A 110 14.77 -5.49 1.73
CA GLY A 110 14.58 -6.92 1.90
C GLY A 110 15.83 -7.77 1.74
N SER A 111 15.75 -9.01 2.23
CA SER A 111 16.70 -10.08 1.95
C SER A 111 16.05 -11.11 1.04
N CYS A 112 16.47 -11.14 -0.22
CA CYS A 112 15.99 -12.06 -1.23
C CYS A 112 17.16 -12.65 -2.02
N THR A 113 16.88 -13.72 -2.75
CA THR A 113 17.88 -14.46 -3.54
C THR A 113 18.25 -13.69 -4.81
N ASN A 114 17.30 -12.95 -5.39
CA ASN A 114 17.43 -12.34 -6.71
C ASN A 114 17.64 -10.82 -6.65
N GLY A 115 18.68 -10.39 -5.93
CA GLY A 115 19.21 -9.02 -6.07
C GLY A 115 18.66 -7.98 -5.09
N CYS A 116 18.11 -8.41 -3.95
CA CYS A 116 17.89 -7.50 -2.84
C CYS A 116 19.20 -7.19 -2.10
N THR A 117 19.26 -6.03 -1.46
CA THR A 117 20.45 -5.53 -0.75
C THR A 117 20.26 -5.35 0.75
N GLY A 118 19.02 -5.41 1.23
CA GLY A 118 18.67 -5.18 2.62
C GLY A 118 18.68 -6.46 3.47
N THR A 119 18.03 -6.38 4.64
CA THR A 119 18.06 -7.45 5.64
C THR A 119 16.68 -7.88 6.13
N ALA A 120 15.60 -7.18 5.76
CA ALA A 120 14.25 -7.55 6.17
C ALA A 120 13.82 -8.86 5.47
N VAL A 121 13.51 -9.89 6.25
CA VAL A 121 13.10 -11.20 5.70
C VAL A 121 11.59 -11.34 5.76
N ASP A 122 11.02 -11.08 6.93
CA ASP A 122 9.60 -11.13 7.24
C ASP A 122 9.19 -9.84 7.98
N ASN A 123 7.94 -9.79 8.44
CA ASN A 123 7.37 -8.66 9.16
C ASN A 123 7.53 -7.34 8.37
N PHE A 124 7.40 -7.43 7.05
CA PHE A 124 7.67 -6.32 6.14
C PHE A 124 6.45 -5.39 6.11
N ARG A 125 6.58 -4.26 6.81
CA ARG A 125 5.58 -3.19 6.82
C ARG A 125 6.11 -1.95 6.13
N ILE A 126 5.22 -1.21 5.51
CA ILE A 126 5.55 0.05 4.86
C ILE A 126 4.55 1.13 5.24
N GLY A 127 5.00 2.37 5.12
CA GLY A 127 4.15 3.55 4.99
C GLY A 127 4.12 4.02 3.54
N VAL A 128 2.97 4.46 3.05
CA VAL A 128 2.79 5.06 1.72
C VAL A 128 2.00 6.35 1.80
N LYS A 129 2.40 7.33 0.99
CA LYS A 129 1.60 8.55 0.73
C LYS A 129 1.31 8.61 -0.76
N GLY A 130 0.18 9.18 -1.13
CA GLY A 130 -0.24 9.19 -2.52
C GLY A 130 -1.67 9.66 -2.73
N THR A 131 -2.23 9.31 -3.88
CA THR A 131 -3.60 9.65 -4.24
C THR A 131 -4.31 8.46 -4.86
N THR A 132 -5.63 8.55 -4.99
CA THR A 132 -6.40 7.53 -5.71
C THR A 132 -6.57 7.89 -7.18
N GLN A 133 -6.51 6.87 -8.02
CA GLN A 133 -6.72 6.96 -9.46
C GLN A 133 -7.74 5.89 -9.89
N GLU A 134 -8.65 6.25 -10.78
CA GLU A 134 -9.52 5.28 -11.45
C GLU A 134 -8.78 4.68 -12.65
N VAL A 135 -8.55 3.37 -12.62
CA VAL A 135 -7.91 2.60 -13.70
C VAL A 135 -8.88 1.50 -14.11
N ASP A 136 -9.32 1.53 -15.37
CA ASP A 136 -10.29 0.58 -15.92
C ASP A 136 -11.57 0.41 -15.08
N GLY A 137 -12.05 1.50 -14.47
CA GLY A 137 -13.25 1.52 -13.63
C GLY A 137 -13.03 1.02 -12.19
N VAL A 138 -11.78 0.77 -11.79
CA VAL A 138 -11.40 0.38 -10.43
C VAL A 138 -10.57 1.47 -9.79
N ILE A 139 -10.90 1.84 -8.54
CA ILE A 139 -10.10 2.78 -7.76
C ILE A 139 -8.84 2.08 -7.26
N LYS A 140 -7.68 2.54 -7.72
CA LYS A 140 -6.35 2.11 -7.31
C LYS A 140 -5.61 3.25 -6.63
N PHE A 141 -4.55 2.92 -5.90
CA PHE A 141 -3.72 3.86 -5.19
C PHE A 141 -2.41 4.09 -5.95
N GLU A 142 -2.15 5.35 -6.26
CA GLU A 142 -0.92 5.84 -6.87
C GLU A 142 -0.02 6.37 -5.74
N ALA A 143 0.99 5.59 -5.38
CA ALA A 143 1.95 5.98 -4.35
C ALA A 143 2.93 7.02 -4.92
N SER A 144 3.06 8.15 -4.23
CA SER A 144 4.06 9.19 -4.53
C SER A 144 5.27 9.09 -3.61
N GLU A 145 5.13 8.44 -2.46
CA GLU A 145 6.18 8.20 -1.48
C GLU A 145 5.94 6.85 -0.79
N SER A 146 7.03 6.13 -0.51
CA SER A 146 6.98 4.91 0.30
C SER A 146 8.23 4.78 1.16
N ALA A 147 8.07 4.18 2.34
CA ALA A 147 9.17 3.89 3.25
C ALA A 147 8.91 2.57 3.99
N TYR A 148 9.96 1.80 4.21
CA TYR A 148 9.92 0.68 5.14
C TYR A 148 9.74 1.23 6.56
N ILE A 149 8.81 0.65 7.31
CA ILE A 149 8.57 0.99 8.71
C ILE A 149 8.75 -0.26 9.56
N SER A 150 9.58 -0.14 10.59
CA SER A 150 9.65 -1.18 11.61
C SER A 150 8.32 -1.29 12.34
N ALA A 151 7.99 -2.46 12.88
CA ALA A 151 6.73 -2.67 13.60
C ALA A 151 6.48 -1.66 14.73
N ASP A 152 7.52 -1.15 15.38
CA ASP A 152 7.44 -0.15 16.46
C ASP A 152 7.17 1.28 15.97
N ALA A 153 7.21 1.52 14.65
CA ALA A 153 7.00 2.83 14.02
C ALA A 153 5.62 2.98 13.39
N ILE A 154 4.73 2.00 13.57
CA ILE A 154 3.33 2.09 13.12
C ILE A 154 2.62 3.24 13.86
N GLY A 155 1.82 3.99 13.12
CA GLY A 155 1.16 5.23 13.49
C GLY A 155 1.99 6.48 13.20
N THR A 156 3.32 6.37 13.11
CA THR A 156 4.18 7.56 13.06
C THR A 156 4.36 8.14 11.65
N TYR A 157 4.45 7.29 10.62
CA TYR A 157 4.73 7.72 9.26
C TYR A 157 3.61 8.59 8.67
N CYS A 158 2.35 8.26 8.98
CA CYS A 158 1.19 9.04 8.58
C CYS A 158 0.89 10.24 9.51
N GLU A 159 1.34 10.22 10.75
CA GLU A 159 1.17 11.34 11.69
C GLU A 159 2.17 12.49 11.45
N GLU A 160 3.37 12.19 10.95
CA GLU A 160 4.39 13.19 10.60
C GLU A 160 4.00 14.10 9.40
N GLY A 161 2.76 14.01 8.93
CA GLY A 161 2.18 14.79 7.85
C GLY A 161 1.22 15.92 8.26
N THR A 162 1.05 16.24 9.55
CA THR A 162 0.48 17.57 9.85
C THR A 162 1.49 18.62 9.38
N PRO A 163 1.11 19.59 8.52
CA PRO A 163 2.05 20.62 8.12
C PRO A 163 2.56 21.28 9.40
N GLU A 164 3.88 21.29 9.64
CA GLU A 164 4.43 22.36 10.46
C GLU A 164 3.90 23.65 9.84
N GLU A 165 3.09 24.39 10.60
CA GLU A 165 2.79 25.77 10.28
C GLU A 165 4.13 26.42 9.91
N SER A 166 4.28 26.76 8.63
CA SER A 166 5.41 27.57 8.18
C SER A 166 5.57 28.72 9.18
N PRO A 167 6.80 29.05 9.62
CA PRO A 167 6.99 30.05 10.67
C PRO A 167 6.29 31.34 10.25
N VAL A 168 5.17 31.63 10.91
CA VAL A 168 4.44 32.88 10.74
C VAL A 168 5.38 33.99 11.15
N THR A 169 6.01 34.61 10.15
CA THR A 169 6.78 35.83 10.31
C THR A 169 5.83 36.86 10.87
N SER A 170 5.92 37.08 12.19
CA SER A 170 5.01 37.92 12.95
C SER A 170 5.23 39.39 12.56
N ALA A 171 4.43 39.89 11.62
CA ALA A 171 4.20 41.33 11.51
C ALA A 171 3.25 41.74 12.64
N PRO A 172 3.52 42.83 13.38
CA PRO A 172 2.66 43.27 14.48
C PRO A 172 1.40 43.90 13.89
N VAL A 173 0.27 43.19 13.97
CA VAL A 173 -1.04 43.76 13.64
C VAL A 173 -1.63 44.39 14.90
N ALA A 174 -1.94 45.68 14.77
CA ALA A 174 -2.53 46.52 15.80
C ALA A 174 -3.90 46.00 16.26
N THR A 175 -4.09 46.05 17.57
CA THR A 175 -5.30 45.72 18.31
C THR A 175 -6.47 46.65 17.97
N THR A 176 -7.63 46.08 17.67
CA THR A 176 -8.92 46.72 17.97
C THR A 176 -9.85 45.72 18.69
N PRO A 177 -10.58 46.15 19.72
CA PRO A 177 -11.45 45.27 20.50
C PRO A 177 -12.82 45.11 19.84
N VAL A 178 -13.31 43.88 19.75
CA VAL A 178 -14.70 43.57 19.37
C VAL A 178 -15.41 43.05 20.62
N GLU A 179 -16.50 43.73 20.99
CA GLU A 179 -17.40 43.38 22.08
C GLU A 179 -18.24 42.14 21.77
N ASN A 180 -18.39 41.28 22.77
CA ASN A 180 -19.37 40.19 22.78
C ASN A 180 -20.76 40.74 23.14
N PRO A 181 -21.82 40.07 22.65
CA PRO A 181 -22.93 39.76 23.55
C PRO A 181 -23.26 38.27 23.58
N VAL A 182 -23.24 37.74 24.80
CA VAL A 182 -23.75 36.42 25.20
C VAL A 182 -25.28 36.43 25.13
N THR A 183 -25.90 35.40 24.55
CA THR A 183 -27.33 35.11 24.78
C THR A 183 -27.51 33.61 24.95
N SER A 184 -28.19 33.26 26.04
CA SER A 184 -28.34 31.93 26.62
C SER A 184 -29.58 31.18 26.11
N ALA A 185 -29.43 29.85 26.00
CA ALA A 185 -30.43 28.79 26.27
C ALA A 185 -31.65 28.67 25.30
N PRO A 186 -32.37 27.53 25.19
CA PRO A 186 -32.51 26.47 26.19
C PRO A 186 -32.51 24.98 25.74
N VAL A 187 -32.37 24.18 26.80
CA VAL A 187 -32.66 22.74 27.03
C VAL A 187 -33.79 22.13 26.20
N VAL A 188 -33.55 20.93 25.64
CA VAL A 188 -34.58 19.91 25.40
C VAL A 188 -34.00 18.54 25.77
N THR A 189 -34.70 17.79 26.63
CA THR A 189 -34.41 16.40 27.04
C THR A 189 -35.36 15.42 26.28
N PRO A 190 -35.36 14.10 26.59
CA PRO A 190 -34.92 13.03 25.70
C PRO A 190 -36.09 12.30 25.00
N VAL A 191 -35.84 11.68 23.85
CA VAL A 191 -36.80 10.78 23.18
C VAL A 191 -36.33 9.34 23.31
N GLU A 192 -37.25 8.49 23.77
CA GLU A 192 -37.11 7.06 24.02
C GLU A 192 -37.02 6.21 22.73
N ASN A 193 -36.38 5.05 22.89
CA ASN A 193 -36.23 3.94 21.94
C ASN A 193 -37.55 3.45 21.30
N PRO A 194 -37.42 2.76 20.15
CA PRO A 194 -38.08 1.47 20.02
C PRO A 194 -37.14 0.32 19.61
N VAL A 195 -37.14 -0.69 20.49
CA VAL A 195 -37.11 -2.15 20.27
C VAL A 195 -36.64 -2.64 18.88
N ALA A 196 -35.47 -3.27 18.86
CA ALA A 196 -35.04 -4.15 17.77
C ALA A 196 -35.48 -5.60 18.06
N THR A 197 -36.27 -6.15 17.15
CA THR A 197 -36.68 -7.55 17.06
C THR A 197 -35.54 -8.44 16.58
N GLU A 198 -35.32 -9.58 17.25
CA GLU A 198 -34.38 -10.64 16.86
C GLU A 198 -34.68 -11.22 15.48
N PRO A 199 -33.66 -11.53 14.66
CA PRO A 199 -33.82 -12.41 13.50
C PRO A 199 -33.80 -13.90 13.90
N PRO A 200 -34.50 -14.77 13.16
CA PRO A 200 -34.67 -16.18 13.48
C PRO A 200 -33.38 -17.00 13.29
N VAL A 201 -33.13 -17.87 14.26
CA VAL A 201 -32.10 -18.93 14.25
C VAL A 201 -32.39 -19.91 13.11
N VAL A 202 -31.53 -19.93 12.10
CA VAL A 202 -31.54 -20.96 11.06
C VAL A 202 -30.50 -22.02 11.43
N THR A 203 -30.98 -23.23 11.74
CA THR A 203 -30.15 -24.42 11.94
C THR A 203 -29.63 -24.94 10.60
N PRO A 204 -28.32 -25.14 10.41
CA PRO A 204 -27.81 -25.84 9.24
C PRO A 204 -28.12 -27.33 9.32
N VAL A 205 -28.67 -27.83 8.20
CA VAL A 205 -28.95 -29.23 7.89
C VAL A 205 -27.63 -30.00 7.78
N GLU A 206 -27.49 -31.07 8.56
CA GLU A 206 -26.49 -32.11 8.35
C GLU A 206 -26.74 -32.81 7.00
N ASN A 207 -25.68 -32.99 6.21
CA ASN A 207 -25.66 -33.97 5.13
C ASN A 207 -24.22 -34.45 4.88
N PRO A 208 -24.06 -35.65 4.29
CA PRO A 208 -23.40 -36.72 4.99
C PRO A 208 -21.96 -36.97 4.52
N VAL A 209 -21.21 -37.55 5.45
CA VAL A 209 -19.90 -38.19 5.29
C VAL A 209 -19.88 -39.09 4.05
N VAL A 210 -19.03 -38.74 3.07
CA VAL A 210 -18.57 -39.67 2.04
C VAL A 210 -17.14 -40.08 2.40
N THR A 211 -17.03 -41.37 2.73
CA THR A 211 -15.80 -42.13 2.94
C THR A 211 -15.03 -42.35 1.62
N GLU A 212 -13.71 -42.10 1.67
CA GLU A 212 -12.51 -42.78 1.11
C GLU A 212 -12.61 -43.77 -0.09
N PRO A 213 -11.50 -44.24 -0.73
CA PRO A 213 -10.06 -43.95 -0.55
C PRO A 213 -9.32 -43.64 -1.89
N ALA A 214 -8.08 -43.12 -1.83
CA ALA A 214 -7.15 -43.27 -2.95
C ALA A 214 -5.73 -43.57 -2.45
N GLU A 215 -5.17 -44.62 -3.03
CA GLU A 215 -3.96 -45.32 -2.63
C GLU A 215 -2.66 -44.65 -3.10
N SER A 216 -1.64 -44.89 -2.28
CA SER A 216 -0.21 -45.14 -2.58
C SER A 216 0.71 -44.02 -3.10
N PRO A 217 1.88 -43.83 -2.43
CA PRO A 217 2.90 -42.86 -2.82
C PRO A 217 3.84 -43.39 -3.91
N VAL A 218 4.14 -42.54 -4.89
CA VAL A 218 5.21 -42.74 -5.87
C VAL A 218 6.54 -42.29 -5.26
N SER A 219 7.50 -43.19 -5.22
CA SER A 219 8.89 -42.98 -4.81
C SER A 219 9.67 -42.17 -5.85
N SER A 220 10.40 -41.15 -5.40
CA SER A 220 11.43 -40.45 -6.19
C SER A 220 12.83 -40.92 -5.78
N PRO A 221 13.81 -40.95 -6.71
CA PRO A 221 15.17 -41.33 -6.39
C PRO A 221 15.97 -40.18 -5.77
N VAL A 222 16.83 -40.59 -4.84
CA VAL A 222 17.91 -39.83 -4.20
C VAL A 222 18.91 -39.33 -5.25
N SER A 223 19.22 -38.03 -5.23
CA SER A 223 20.46 -37.49 -5.81
C SER A 223 21.32 -36.91 -4.70
N SER A 224 22.45 -37.56 -4.43
CA SER A 224 23.46 -37.14 -3.47
C SER A 224 24.71 -36.67 -4.21
N GLY A 225 25.22 -35.52 -3.78
CA GLY A 225 26.63 -35.13 -3.87
C GLY A 225 27.01 -34.25 -5.06
N THR A 226 27.96 -33.31 -4.98
CA THR A 226 28.83 -32.84 -3.89
C THR A 226 29.45 -31.52 -4.36
N LEU A 227 29.43 -30.51 -3.48
CA LEU A 227 30.49 -29.52 -3.22
C LEU A 227 31.68 -29.45 -4.21
N THR A 228 31.90 -28.26 -4.79
CA THR A 228 33.27 -27.71 -4.83
C THR A 228 33.26 -26.21 -4.46
N HIS A 229 34.03 -25.91 -3.42
CA HIS A 229 34.43 -24.57 -3.01
C HIS A 229 35.32 -23.92 -4.08
N GLY A 230 34.97 -22.72 -4.53
CA GLY A 230 35.82 -21.88 -5.37
C GLY A 230 35.84 -20.45 -4.86
N ARG A 231 36.87 -20.13 -4.06
CA ARG A 231 37.16 -18.81 -3.51
C ARG A 231 37.57 -17.84 -4.64
N ILE A 232 36.92 -16.70 -4.77
CA ILE A 232 37.48 -15.47 -5.36
C ILE A 232 36.82 -14.30 -4.59
N ALA A 233 37.37 -13.83 -3.47
CA ALA A 233 38.48 -12.90 -3.34
C ALA A 233 38.32 -11.61 -4.18
N ALA A 234 37.84 -10.56 -3.50
CA ALA A 234 38.18 -9.14 -3.68
C ALA A 234 38.04 -8.51 -5.07
N MET A 235 37.26 -7.43 -5.17
CA MET A 235 37.85 -6.11 -5.44
C MET A 235 36.99 -5.00 -4.86
N ILE A 236 37.67 -4.16 -4.09
CA ILE A 236 37.24 -2.93 -3.46
C ILE A 236 37.76 -1.75 -4.35
N PHE A 237 37.07 -0.61 -4.24
CA PHE A 237 37.50 0.77 -4.54
C PHE A 237 37.33 1.36 -5.96
N ALA A 238 36.45 2.37 -5.97
CA ALA A 238 36.62 3.71 -6.52
C ALA A 238 36.59 3.92 -8.05
N LEU A 239 35.56 4.67 -8.49
CA LEU A 239 35.82 5.86 -9.28
C LEU A 239 34.68 6.90 -9.14
N VAL A 240 34.89 7.88 -8.27
CA VAL A 240 34.28 9.21 -8.35
C VAL A 240 35.40 10.15 -8.76
N ALA A 241 35.33 10.71 -9.97
CA ALA A 241 35.76 12.07 -10.32
C ALA A 241 35.79 12.29 -11.85
N ALA A 242 35.37 13.51 -12.22
CA ALA A 242 35.45 14.18 -13.52
C ALA A 242 34.45 13.68 -14.58
N VAL A 243 33.63 14.55 -15.18
CA VAL A 243 34.07 15.68 -16.01
C VAL A 243 33.10 16.88 -15.89
N MET A 244 33.71 18.05 -15.64
CA MET A 244 33.28 19.37 -16.10
C MET A 244 33.74 19.57 -17.54
#